data_AF-A0A258S2K2-F1
#
_entry.id   AF-A0A258S2K2-F1
#
_cell.length_a   1.000
_cell.length_b   1.000
_cell.length_c   1.000
_cell.angle_alpha   90.00
_cell.angle_beta   90.00
_cell.angle_gamma   90.00
#
_symmetry.space_group_name_H-M   'P 1'
#
loop_
_entity.id
_entity.type
_entity.pdbx_description
1 polymer ?
#
loop_
_entity_poly.entity_id
_entity_poly.type
_entity_poly.pdbx_seq_one_letter_code
_entity_poly.pdbx_strand_id
1 'polypeptide(L)'
;MAARYAKRPGTPLGEQIMAWPWAAMARHTLHLLALAGMVAALVWGWRAIHDPWNFPLRVVKVDGELQHLKPQTVQTAVDERLQGSFFGVDLPNVLRGLTDLAWIRDARVRREWPDKLHLWVEEHKPLALWRGDAVLTADGSLIYPDNKREDDRQLEQLPALSGADGREMALWAEFNRLGGLLQPTGLRVLALREDQRGSQTLVLEHGLTLRLGREDVEKRLQRFLDVFDRTLAGRIGEVEEVDLRYANGFSVRMRAVADAKTLSRADESRMLATEGTEHTEGKHGLRAVNAGVSPCVIPYDIKHFVSEFSVPSVAKIYTRHQGDSALVAMISIATFEGEKNGQKVG
;
A
#
# COMPACT_ATOMS: atom_id res chain seq x y z
N MET A 1 -25.29 114.80 58.00
CA MET A 1 -25.95 113.62 57.38
C MET A 1 -25.76 113.70 55.87
N ALA A 2 -25.01 112.77 55.27
CA ALA A 2 -25.17 112.25 53.90
C ALA A 2 -23.96 111.36 53.57
N ALA A 3 -24.09 110.05 53.83
CA ALA A 3 -23.15 109.05 53.39
C ALA A 3 -23.17 108.95 51.86
N ARG A 4 -22.01 109.04 51.20
CA ARG A 4 -21.87 108.69 49.78
C ARG A 4 -21.10 107.39 49.64
N TYR A 5 -21.82 106.41 49.12
CA TYR A 5 -21.38 105.10 48.67
C TYR A 5 -20.20 105.21 47.67
N ALA A 6 -19.06 104.58 47.98
CA ALA A 6 -17.99 104.34 47.02
C ALA A 6 -18.22 102.99 46.33
N LYS A 7 -18.47 103.04 45.02
CA LYS A 7 -18.70 101.90 44.13
C LYS A 7 -17.39 101.10 43.98
N ARG A 8 -17.38 99.82 44.39
CA ARG A 8 -16.26 98.90 44.11
C ARG A 8 -16.15 98.69 42.59
N PRO A 9 -14.96 98.72 41.99
CA PRO A 9 -14.80 98.35 40.59
C PRO A 9 -15.06 96.85 40.45
N GLY A 10 -16.08 96.49 39.65
CA GLY A 10 -16.30 95.12 39.23
C GLY A 10 -15.21 94.72 38.24
N THR A 11 -14.55 93.60 38.49
CA THR A 11 -13.73 92.90 37.50
C THR A 11 -14.60 92.53 36.29
N PRO A 12 -14.14 92.76 35.05
CA PRO A 12 -14.93 92.43 33.88
C PRO A 12 -15.09 90.90 33.78
N LEU A 13 -16.33 90.42 33.77
CA LEU A 13 -16.71 89.02 33.50
C LEU A 13 -16.42 88.59 32.03
N GLY A 14 -15.55 89.29 31.32
CA GLY A 14 -15.33 89.13 29.88
C GLY A 14 -14.10 88.31 29.47
N GLU A 15 -13.20 87.96 30.40
CA GLU A 15 -11.90 87.35 30.05
C GLU A 15 -11.74 85.88 30.45
N GLN A 16 -12.80 85.25 30.97
CA GLN A 16 -12.77 83.82 31.36
C GLN A 16 -13.53 82.89 30.42
N ILE A 17 -13.99 83.36 29.27
CA ILE A 17 -14.67 82.52 28.28
C ILE A 17 -13.76 82.39 27.07
N MET A 18 -13.42 81.14 26.72
CA MET A 18 -12.62 80.69 25.57
C MET A 18 -11.09 80.70 25.68
N ALA A 19 -10.57 79.93 26.63
CA ALA A 19 -9.44 79.05 26.33
C ALA A 19 -9.92 77.59 26.28
N TRP A 20 -10.98 77.33 25.51
CA TRP A 20 -11.37 75.94 25.21
C TRP A 20 -10.18 75.32 24.47
N PRO A 21 -9.64 74.16 24.89
CA PRO A 21 -8.36 73.67 24.42
C PRO A 21 -8.46 73.03 23.02
N TRP A 22 -9.13 73.69 22.06
CA TRP A 22 -9.37 73.21 20.70
C TRP A 22 -8.05 72.84 20.00
N ALA A 23 -6.95 73.54 20.27
CA ALA A 23 -5.63 73.22 19.72
C ALA A 23 -5.05 71.91 20.30
N ALA A 24 -5.23 71.68 21.61
CA ALA A 24 -4.81 70.41 22.23
C ALA A 24 -5.71 69.27 21.76
N MET A 25 -7.03 69.49 21.69
CA MET A 25 -8.00 68.53 21.14
C MET A 25 -7.68 68.21 19.68
N ALA A 26 -7.36 69.20 18.84
CA ALA A 26 -6.99 69.00 17.43
C ALA A 26 -5.69 68.19 17.26
N ARG A 27 -4.70 68.41 18.14
CA ARG A 27 -3.48 67.60 18.14
C ARG A 27 -3.75 66.15 18.55
N HIS A 28 -4.58 65.94 19.59
CA HIS A 28 -4.96 64.59 20.01
C HIS A 28 -5.81 63.87 18.94
N THR A 29 -6.73 64.56 18.26
CA THR A 29 -7.49 63.96 17.15
C THR A 29 -6.61 63.63 15.96
N LEU A 30 -5.60 64.45 15.62
CA LEU A 30 -4.64 64.14 14.58
C LEU A 30 -3.80 62.90 14.92
N HIS A 31 -3.30 62.79 16.16
CA HIS A 31 -2.57 61.60 16.61
C HIS A 31 -3.46 60.35 16.61
N LEU A 32 -4.73 60.47 17.02
CA LEU A 32 -5.69 59.36 16.97
C LEU A 32 -6.00 58.93 15.54
N LEU A 33 -6.16 59.86 14.59
CA LEU A 33 -6.35 59.56 13.17
C LEU A 33 -5.10 58.91 12.56
N ALA A 34 -3.91 59.42 12.88
CA ALA A 34 -2.65 58.83 12.42
C ALA A 34 -2.47 57.41 12.98
N LEU A 35 -2.78 57.19 14.26
CA LEU A 35 -2.75 55.87 14.89
C LEU A 35 -3.78 54.94 14.25
N ALA A 36 -5.01 55.40 14.03
CA ALA A 36 -6.06 54.62 13.37
C ALA A 36 -5.68 54.25 11.93
N GLY A 37 -5.10 55.18 11.17
CA GLY A 37 -4.57 54.92 9.83
C GLY A 37 -3.43 53.91 9.83
N MET A 38 -2.51 53.99 10.79
CA MET A 38 -1.43 53.01 10.96
C MET A 38 -1.98 51.63 11.31
N VAL A 39 -2.94 51.54 12.23
CA VAL A 39 -3.60 50.27 12.57
C VAL A 39 -4.34 49.70 11.36
N ALA A 40 -5.06 50.52 10.60
CA ALA A 40 -5.75 50.08 9.39
C ALA A 40 -4.77 49.56 8.32
N ALA A 41 -3.65 50.25 8.11
CA ALA A 41 -2.59 49.82 7.19
C ALA A 41 -1.95 48.49 7.64
N LEU A 42 -1.72 48.31 8.95
CA LEU A 42 -1.21 47.05 9.51
C LEU A 42 -2.21 45.90 9.33
N VAL A 43 -3.50 46.12 9.58
CA VAL A 43 -4.54 45.10 9.39
C VAL A 43 -4.71 44.75 7.90
N TRP A 44 -4.69 45.75 7.01
CA TRP A 44 -4.76 45.52 5.56
C TRP A 44 -3.55 44.75 5.04
N GLY A 45 -2.33 45.14 5.45
CA GLY A 45 -1.10 44.44 5.10
C GLY A 45 -1.08 43.00 5.62
N TRP A 46 -1.51 42.78 6.87
CA TRP A 46 -1.63 41.44 7.45
C TRP A 46 -2.59 40.56 6.65
N ARG A 47 -3.76 41.10 6.28
CA ARG A 47 -4.78 40.39 5.51
C ARG A 47 -4.31 40.09 4.08
N ALA A 48 -3.61 41.03 3.44
CA ALA A 48 -3.08 40.87 2.09
C ALA A 48 -1.95 39.82 2.00
N ILE A 49 -1.15 39.64 3.06
CA ILE A 49 -0.12 38.58 3.15
C ILE A 49 -0.76 37.21 3.35
N HIS A 50 -1.90 37.14 4.04
CA HIS A 50 -2.61 35.89 4.33
C HIS A 50 -3.64 35.50 3.24
N ASP A 51 -3.91 36.39 2.28
CA ASP A 51 -4.88 36.13 1.21
C ASP A 51 -4.35 35.04 0.24
N PRO A 52 -5.03 33.88 0.10
CA PRO A 52 -4.57 32.80 -0.77
C PRO A 52 -4.42 33.18 -2.24
N TRP A 53 -5.09 34.25 -2.68
CA TRP A 53 -5.06 34.74 -4.06
C TRP A 53 -3.71 35.37 -4.45
N ASN A 54 -2.94 35.88 -3.48
CA ASN A 54 -1.65 36.53 -3.72
C ASN A 54 -0.46 35.55 -3.71
N PHE A 55 -0.62 34.39 -3.07
CA PHE A 55 0.42 33.36 -2.95
C PHE A 55 -0.20 31.95 -3.15
N PRO A 56 -0.49 31.55 -4.40
CA PRO A 56 -1.05 30.22 -4.67
C PRO A 56 -0.03 29.16 -4.29
N LEU A 57 -0.38 28.31 -3.32
CA LEU A 57 0.47 27.24 -2.85
C LEU A 57 0.58 26.15 -3.92
N ARG A 58 1.82 25.83 -4.33
CA ARG A 58 2.08 24.79 -5.33
C ARG A 58 2.93 23.68 -4.72
N VAL A 59 2.52 22.43 -4.92
CA VAL A 59 3.39 21.28 -4.69
C VAL A 59 4.31 21.17 -5.88
N VAL A 60 5.62 21.31 -5.66
CA VAL A 60 6.57 21.42 -6.79
C VAL A 60 7.45 20.19 -6.93
N LYS A 61 7.74 19.47 -5.84
CA LYS A 61 8.72 18.41 -5.90
C LYS A 61 8.42 17.32 -4.88
N VAL A 62 8.19 16.11 -5.40
CA VAL A 62 8.23 14.87 -4.63
C VAL A 62 9.61 14.29 -4.86
N ASP A 63 10.50 14.45 -3.87
CA ASP A 63 11.82 13.84 -3.88
C ASP A 63 11.73 12.48 -3.16
N GLY A 64 12.18 11.43 -3.84
CA GLY A 64 12.10 10.05 -3.38
C GLY A 64 12.20 9.07 -4.55
N GLU A 65 12.73 7.87 -4.30
CA GLU A 65 12.66 6.77 -5.25
C GLU A 65 11.28 6.12 -5.16
N LEU A 66 10.30 6.68 -5.88
CA LEU A 66 8.97 6.08 -5.99
C LEU A 66 8.99 4.96 -7.02
N GLN A 67 8.70 3.73 -6.60
CA GLN A 67 8.64 2.56 -7.47
C GLN A 67 7.22 2.01 -7.57
N HIS A 68 6.47 2.06 -6.46
CA HIS A 68 5.12 1.50 -6.36
C HIS A 68 4.04 2.59 -6.42
N LEU A 69 4.32 3.81 -5.97
CA LEU A 69 3.39 4.94 -6.07
C LEU A 69 3.64 5.77 -7.32
N LYS A 70 2.54 6.09 -8.01
CA LYS A 70 2.56 7.09 -9.08
C LYS A 70 2.67 8.49 -8.45
N PRO A 71 3.51 9.40 -8.98
CA PRO A 71 3.63 10.77 -8.47
C PRO A 71 2.28 11.51 -8.41
N GLN A 72 1.36 11.21 -9.34
CA GLN A 72 0.01 11.79 -9.38
C GLN A 72 -0.85 11.38 -8.17
N THR A 73 -0.70 10.14 -7.68
CA THR A 73 -1.41 9.66 -6.49
C THR A 73 -0.96 10.43 -5.25
N VAL A 74 0.36 10.62 -5.11
CA VAL A 74 0.95 11.40 -4.01
C VAL A 74 0.48 12.87 -4.08
N GLN A 75 0.48 13.45 -5.28
CA GLN A 75 0.02 14.83 -5.48
C GLN A 75 -1.46 15.00 -5.14
N THR A 76 -2.31 14.08 -5.59
CA THR A 76 -3.76 14.12 -5.29
C THR A 76 -4.02 14.02 -3.79
N ALA A 77 -3.33 13.11 -3.08
CA ALA A 77 -3.48 12.93 -1.64
C ALA A 77 -3.10 14.20 -0.84
N VAL A 78 -2.13 14.96 -1.35
CA VAL A 78 -1.71 16.24 -0.79
C VAL A 78 -2.72 17.34 -1.14
N ASP A 79 -3.08 17.49 -2.41
CA ASP A 79 -3.98 18.54 -2.90
C ASP A 79 -5.35 18.52 -2.19
N GLU A 80 -5.90 17.34 -1.90
CA GLU A 80 -7.14 17.18 -1.12
C GLU A 80 -7.06 17.76 0.31
N ARG A 81 -5.85 17.81 0.88
CA ARG A 81 -5.58 18.28 2.25
C ARG A 81 -4.91 19.65 2.30
N LEU A 82 -4.58 20.23 1.16
CA LEU A 82 -4.06 21.59 1.05
C LEU A 82 -5.22 22.59 1.17
N GLN A 83 -5.33 23.21 2.34
CA GLN A 83 -6.24 24.32 2.58
C GLN A 83 -5.47 25.55 3.03
N GLY A 84 -5.77 26.71 2.43
CA GLY A 84 -5.20 28.01 2.79
C GLY A 84 -4.01 28.47 1.94
N SER A 85 -3.41 29.58 2.37
CA SER A 85 -2.22 30.22 1.76
C SER A 85 -0.92 29.50 2.18
N PHE A 86 0.20 29.76 1.47
CA PHE A 86 1.54 29.29 1.84
C PHE A 86 1.89 29.50 3.33
N PHE A 87 1.46 30.63 3.92
CA PHE A 87 1.71 30.92 5.34
C PHE A 87 0.76 30.17 6.28
N GLY A 88 -0.48 29.89 5.83
CA GLY A 88 -1.56 29.33 6.62
C GLY A 88 -1.76 27.81 6.49
N VAL A 89 -1.05 27.14 5.58
CA VAL A 89 -1.21 25.69 5.37
C VAL A 89 -0.80 24.88 6.60
N ASP A 90 -1.64 23.92 6.99
CA ASP A 90 -1.38 22.96 8.06
C ASP A 90 -0.48 21.82 7.53
N LEU A 91 0.84 21.95 7.68
CA LEU A 91 1.78 20.89 7.28
C LEU A 91 1.51 19.56 8.01
N PRO A 92 1.24 19.52 9.32
CA PRO A 92 0.85 18.28 9.99
C PRO A 92 -0.33 17.56 9.32
N ASN A 93 -1.33 18.30 8.82
CA ASN A 93 -2.46 17.70 8.11
C ASN A 93 -2.04 17.11 6.75
N VAL A 94 -1.20 17.83 6.01
CA VAL A 94 -0.63 17.34 4.74
C VAL A 94 0.21 16.09 4.97
N LEU A 95 1.06 16.11 5.99
CA LEU A 95 1.90 14.98 6.36
C LEU A 95 1.06 13.75 6.69
N ARG A 96 -0.02 13.92 7.47
CA ARG A 96 -0.96 12.83 7.76
C ARG A 96 -1.53 12.20 6.50
N GLY A 97 -1.92 13.02 5.51
CA GLY A 97 -2.40 12.51 4.22
C GLY A 97 -1.41 11.71 3.41
N LEU A 98 -0.13 12.05 3.51
CA LEU A 98 0.94 11.25 2.91
C LEU A 98 1.10 9.92 3.67
N THR A 99 1.17 9.96 4.99
CA THR A 99 1.33 8.73 5.79
C THR A 99 0.11 7.80 5.76
N ASP A 100 -1.06 8.30 5.32
CA ASP A 100 -2.25 7.48 5.09
C ASP A 100 -2.08 6.54 3.87
N LEU A 101 -1.16 6.85 2.95
CA LEU A 101 -0.85 5.98 1.81
C LEU A 101 -0.04 4.76 2.26
N ALA A 102 -0.57 3.56 2.05
CA ALA A 102 0.00 2.30 2.56
C ALA A 102 1.47 2.04 2.16
N TRP A 103 1.91 2.55 1.01
CA TRP A 103 3.29 2.39 0.53
C TRP A 103 4.30 3.34 1.17
N ILE A 104 3.85 4.42 1.83
CA ILE A 104 4.73 5.43 2.40
C ILE A 104 5.22 4.98 3.78
N ARG A 105 6.54 4.77 3.89
CA ARG A 105 7.22 4.45 5.14
C ARG A 105 7.53 5.70 5.95
N ASP A 106 8.07 6.70 5.29
CA ASP A 106 8.40 7.99 5.90
C ASP A 106 8.08 9.12 4.92
N ALA A 107 7.62 10.23 5.47
CA ALA A 107 7.32 11.43 4.72
C ALA A 107 7.76 12.66 5.49
N ARG A 108 8.34 13.63 4.80
CA ARG A 108 8.73 14.92 5.36
C ARG A 108 8.23 16.03 4.46
N VAL A 109 7.60 17.02 5.07
CA VAL A 109 7.03 18.17 4.38
C VAL A 109 7.75 19.42 4.85
N ARG A 110 8.30 20.18 3.91
CA ARG A 110 8.98 21.45 4.20
C ARG A 110 8.41 22.56 3.33
N ARG A 111 8.28 23.75 3.92
CA ARG A 111 8.01 24.97 3.16
C ARG A 111 9.26 25.43 2.44
N GLU A 112 9.14 25.67 1.15
CA GLU A 112 10.17 26.28 0.32
C GLU A 112 9.65 27.61 -0.21
N TRP A 113 10.23 28.69 0.30
CA TRP A 113 9.86 30.05 -0.08
C TRP A 113 10.16 30.29 -1.57
N PRO A 114 9.30 31.01 -2.34
CA PRO A 114 8.17 31.82 -1.87
C PRO A 114 6.79 31.15 -1.78
N ASP A 115 6.54 30.09 -2.53
CA ASP A 115 5.18 29.56 -2.74
C ASP A 115 5.11 28.02 -2.85
N LYS A 116 6.17 27.31 -2.45
CA LYS A 116 6.33 25.88 -2.73
C LYS A 116 6.30 25.01 -1.48
N LEU A 117 5.75 23.81 -1.63
CA LEU A 117 6.00 22.72 -0.70
C LEU A 117 6.97 21.72 -1.32
N HIS A 118 7.99 21.38 -0.54
CA HIS A 118 8.94 20.34 -0.85
C HIS A 118 8.57 19.10 -0.03
N LEU A 119 8.30 18.00 -0.74
CA LEU A 119 7.91 16.72 -0.16
C LEU A 119 9.07 15.75 -0.33
N TRP A 120 9.51 15.15 0.76
CA TRP A 120 10.41 14.00 0.75
C TRP A 120 9.59 12.77 1.11
N VAL A 121 9.54 11.78 0.24
CA VAL A 121 8.76 10.55 0.45
C VAL A 121 9.69 9.35 0.32
N GLU A 122 9.58 8.42 1.24
CA GLU A 122 10.29 7.15 1.18
C GLU A 122 9.29 5.99 1.22
N GLU A 123 9.35 5.13 0.21
CA GLU A 123 8.50 3.95 0.12
C GLU A 123 9.02 2.80 0.98
N HIS A 124 8.09 1.95 1.44
CA HIS A 124 8.42 0.65 1.98
C HIS A 124 9.07 -0.22 0.90
N LYS A 125 10.12 -0.97 1.30
CA LYS A 125 10.74 -1.97 0.43
C LYS A 125 10.02 -3.30 0.60
N PRO A 126 9.33 -3.84 -0.42
CA PRO A 126 8.62 -5.09 -0.28
C PRO A 126 9.59 -6.28 -0.26
N LEU A 127 9.30 -7.26 0.58
CA LEU A 127 10.05 -8.52 0.68
C LEU A 127 9.27 -9.70 0.12
N ALA A 128 8.00 -9.81 0.50
CA ALA A 128 7.16 -10.96 0.18
C ALA A 128 5.68 -10.58 0.19
N LEU A 129 4.86 -11.34 -0.53
CA LEU A 129 3.41 -11.30 -0.39
C LEU A 129 3.03 -12.06 0.87
N TRP A 130 2.22 -11.47 1.75
CA TRP A 130 1.74 -12.11 2.96
C TRP A 130 0.26 -12.47 2.82
N ARG A 131 -0.06 -13.77 2.96
CA ARG A 131 -1.42 -14.34 2.91
C ARG A 131 -2.28 -13.95 1.70
N GLY A 132 -1.68 -13.44 0.64
CA GLY A 132 -2.38 -13.15 -0.61
C GLY A 132 -3.09 -11.80 -0.68
N ASP A 133 -3.10 -10.99 0.38
CA ASP A 133 -3.67 -9.64 0.39
C ASP A 133 -2.70 -8.56 0.90
N ALA A 134 -1.84 -8.89 1.86
CA ALA A 134 -0.80 -7.99 2.38
C ALA A 134 0.56 -8.15 1.68
N VAL A 135 1.44 -7.17 1.91
CA VAL A 135 2.86 -7.19 1.55
C VAL A 135 3.68 -7.03 2.82
N LEU A 136 4.63 -7.94 3.03
CA LEU A 136 5.64 -7.85 4.08
C LEU A 136 6.77 -6.93 3.62
N THR A 137 7.09 -5.94 4.44
CA THR A 137 8.12 -4.95 4.15
C THR A 137 9.44 -5.27 4.86
N ALA A 138 10.54 -4.65 4.40
CA ALA A 138 11.87 -4.86 4.97
C ALA A 138 12.01 -4.41 6.43
N ASP A 139 11.18 -3.47 6.88
CA ASP A 139 11.07 -3.03 8.27
C ASP A 139 10.21 -3.97 9.14
N GLY A 140 9.63 -5.01 8.55
CA GLY A 140 8.80 -6.01 9.25
C GLY A 140 7.33 -5.62 9.39
N SER A 141 6.90 -4.55 8.73
CA SER A 141 5.51 -4.11 8.71
C SER A 141 4.71 -4.86 7.65
N LEU A 142 3.39 -4.96 7.86
CA LEU A 142 2.45 -5.43 6.84
C LEU A 142 1.70 -4.24 6.27
N ILE A 143 1.81 -4.04 4.97
CA ILE A 143 1.05 -3.02 4.23
C ILE A 143 -0.02 -3.69 3.38
N TYR A 144 -1.14 -2.99 3.20
CA TYR A 144 -2.28 -3.44 2.40
C TYR A 144 -2.45 -2.44 1.25
N PRO A 145 -1.92 -2.74 0.07
CA PRO A 145 -2.00 -1.83 -1.07
C PRO A 145 -3.43 -1.66 -1.56
N ASP A 146 -3.87 -0.42 -1.80
CA ASP A 146 -5.20 -0.12 -2.37
C ASP A 146 -5.28 -0.44 -3.87
N ASN A 147 -4.13 -0.49 -4.56
CA ASN A 147 -4.07 -0.80 -5.98
C ASN A 147 -4.21 -2.30 -6.23
N LYS A 148 -4.86 -2.63 -7.35
CA LYS A 148 -4.92 -4.01 -7.83
C LYS A 148 -3.49 -4.50 -8.09
N ARG A 149 -3.14 -5.65 -7.52
CA ARG A 149 -1.82 -6.27 -7.66
C ARG A 149 -1.37 -6.45 -9.11
N GLU A 150 -2.32 -6.61 -10.03
CA GLU A 150 -2.06 -6.76 -11.46
C GLU A 150 -1.40 -5.54 -12.11
N ASP A 151 -1.52 -4.36 -11.50
CA ASP A 151 -0.92 -3.13 -12.03
C ASP A 151 0.57 -3.00 -11.68
N ASP A 152 1.10 -3.86 -10.81
CA ASP A 152 2.47 -3.81 -10.32
C ASP A 152 3.21 -5.15 -10.55
N ARG A 153 3.92 -5.21 -11.69
CA ARG A 153 4.74 -6.37 -12.08
C ARG A 153 5.83 -6.73 -11.08
N GLN A 154 6.25 -5.80 -10.22
CA GLN A 154 7.26 -6.11 -9.21
C GLN A 154 6.68 -7.00 -8.12
N LEU A 155 5.40 -6.79 -7.77
CA LEU A 155 4.70 -7.61 -6.77
C LEU A 155 4.49 -9.04 -7.26
N GLU A 156 4.34 -9.25 -8.57
CA GLU A 156 4.19 -10.59 -9.16
C GLU A 156 5.45 -11.45 -9.01
N GLN A 157 6.62 -10.84 -8.82
CA GLN A 157 7.90 -11.55 -8.68
C GLN A 157 8.24 -11.87 -7.22
N LEU A 158 7.50 -11.30 -6.28
CA LEU A 158 7.75 -11.51 -4.85
C LEU A 158 7.35 -12.92 -4.43
N PRO A 159 8.13 -13.56 -3.54
CA PRO A 159 7.74 -14.84 -2.96
C PRO A 159 6.49 -14.68 -2.09
N ALA A 160 5.72 -15.76 -1.97
CA ALA A 160 4.53 -15.79 -1.14
C ALA A 160 4.80 -16.44 0.21
N LEU A 161 4.40 -15.78 1.28
CA LEU A 161 4.48 -16.27 2.65
C LEU A 161 3.09 -16.33 3.28
N SER A 162 2.87 -17.35 4.11
CA SER A 162 1.68 -17.44 4.95
C SER A 162 2.01 -18.19 6.25
N GLY A 163 1.46 -17.71 7.36
CA GLY A 163 1.66 -18.29 8.68
C GLY A 163 0.79 -17.60 9.71
N ALA A 164 1.03 -17.83 11.00
CA ALA A 164 0.35 -17.12 12.09
C ALA A 164 0.79 -15.64 12.20
N ASP A 165 -0.05 -14.79 12.82
CA ASP A 165 0.28 -13.37 13.07
C ASP A 165 1.52 -13.27 13.98
N GLY A 166 2.39 -12.31 13.71
CA GLY A 166 3.62 -12.09 14.47
C GLY A 166 4.78 -13.03 14.08
N ARG A 167 4.59 -13.88 13.06
CA ARG A 167 5.63 -14.77 12.52
C ARG A 167 6.16 -14.33 11.16
N GLU A 168 5.80 -13.15 10.69
CA GLU A 168 6.13 -12.62 9.37
C GLU A 168 7.64 -12.64 9.10
N MET A 169 8.41 -11.97 9.96
CA MET A 169 9.87 -11.90 9.83
C MET A 169 10.57 -13.22 10.17
N ALA A 170 9.98 -14.03 11.06
CA ALA A 170 10.51 -15.36 11.36
C ALA A 170 10.39 -16.30 10.15
N LEU A 171 9.25 -16.26 9.45
CA LEU A 171 9.03 -17.03 8.22
C LEU A 171 9.80 -16.48 7.04
N TRP A 172 10.02 -15.16 6.96
CA TRP A 172 10.94 -14.60 5.98
C TRP A 172 12.38 -15.11 6.18
N ALA A 173 12.86 -15.15 7.42
CA ALA A 173 14.17 -15.71 7.73
C ALA A 173 14.25 -17.22 7.40
N GLU A 174 13.21 -17.98 7.73
CA GLU A 174 13.10 -19.39 7.37
C GLU A 174 13.12 -19.60 5.86
N PHE A 175 12.31 -18.84 5.12
CA PHE A 175 12.25 -18.89 3.66
C PHE A 175 13.63 -18.70 3.04
N ASN A 176 14.37 -17.67 3.48
CA ASN A 176 15.72 -17.41 2.98
C ASN A 176 16.71 -18.52 3.33
N ARG A 177 16.64 -19.05 4.56
CA ARG A 177 17.48 -20.17 4.99
C ARG A 177 17.23 -21.42 4.15
N LEU A 178 15.97 -21.84 4.02
CA LEU A 178 15.60 -23.02 3.24
C LEU A 178 15.89 -22.83 1.74
N GLY A 179 15.66 -21.62 1.22
CA GLY A 179 16.06 -21.25 -0.13
C GLY A 179 17.57 -21.37 -0.36
N GLY A 180 18.38 -20.94 0.60
CA GLY A 180 19.84 -21.08 0.55
C GLY A 180 20.30 -22.54 0.50
N LEU A 181 19.63 -23.45 1.19
CA LEU A 181 19.91 -24.88 1.13
C LEU A 181 19.55 -25.50 -0.23
N LEU A 182 18.55 -24.96 -0.92
CA LEU A 182 18.07 -25.43 -2.22
C LEU A 182 18.81 -24.82 -3.42
N GLN A 183 19.52 -23.70 -3.24
CA GLN A 183 20.28 -23.04 -4.31
C GLN A 183 21.23 -23.98 -5.09
N PRO A 184 22.01 -24.88 -4.46
CA PRO A 184 22.93 -25.76 -5.18
C PRO A 184 22.26 -26.74 -6.14
N THR A 185 20.99 -27.09 -5.92
CA THR A 185 20.24 -28.02 -6.79
C THR A 185 19.51 -27.30 -7.92
N GLY A 186 19.61 -25.96 -7.98
CA GLY A 186 18.89 -25.14 -8.96
C GLY A 186 17.40 -25.01 -8.69
N LEU A 187 16.89 -25.52 -7.56
CA LEU A 187 15.49 -25.39 -7.18
C LEU A 187 15.24 -24.01 -6.55
N ARG A 188 14.42 -23.18 -7.20
CA ARG A 188 13.99 -21.90 -6.63
C ARG A 188 12.70 -22.07 -5.81
N VAL A 189 12.69 -21.48 -4.62
CA VAL A 189 11.51 -21.41 -3.75
C VAL A 189 10.63 -20.23 -4.18
N LEU A 190 9.35 -20.50 -4.40
CA LEU A 190 8.32 -19.50 -4.72
C LEU A 190 7.46 -19.14 -3.52
N ALA A 191 7.22 -20.10 -2.62
CA ALA A 191 6.42 -19.83 -1.42
C ALA A 191 6.81 -20.68 -0.21
N LEU A 192 6.55 -20.14 0.98
CA LEU A 192 6.59 -20.86 2.26
C LEU A 192 5.27 -20.66 3.00
N ARG A 193 4.65 -21.76 3.40
CA ARG A 193 3.44 -21.77 4.22
C ARG A 193 3.69 -22.48 5.53
N GLU A 194 3.22 -21.88 6.61
CA GLU A 194 3.13 -22.48 7.94
C GLU A 194 1.64 -22.60 8.31
N ASP A 195 1.20 -23.80 8.69
CA ASP A 195 -0.16 -23.99 9.20
C ASP A 195 -0.28 -23.59 10.69
N GLN A 196 -1.50 -23.62 11.23
CA GLN A 196 -1.76 -23.30 12.64
C GLN A 196 -1.02 -24.20 13.65
N ARG A 197 -0.56 -25.38 13.21
CA ARG A 197 0.20 -26.34 14.02
C ARG A 197 1.71 -26.15 13.86
N GLY A 198 2.16 -25.18 13.08
CA GLY A 198 3.57 -24.93 12.77
C GLY A 198 4.14 -25.86 11.71
N SER A 199 3.30 -26.63 10.99
CA SER A 199 3.77 -27.48 9.90
C SER A 199 4.08 -26.61 8.68
N GLN A 200 5.31 -26.73 8.19
CA GLN A 200 5.80 -25.97 7.05
C GLN A 200 5.67 -26.73 5.73
N THR A 201 5.35 -25.99 4.68
CA THR A 201 5.27 -26.47 3.29
C THR A 201 5.96 -25.47 2.37
N LEU A 202 6.90 -25.92 1.55
CA LEU A 202 7.51 -25.11 0.50
C LEU A 202 6.84 -25.38 -0.83
N VAL A 203 6.69 -24.33 -1.63
CA VAL A 203 6.35 -24.44 -3.05
C VAL A 203 7.55 -23.96 -3.84
N LEU A 204 7.98 -24.79 -4.79
CA LEU A 204 9.11 -24.55 -5.67
C LEU A 204 8.61 -24.22 -7.07
N GLU A 205 9.54 -23.81 -7.93
CA GLU A 205 9.27 -23.71 -9.36
C GLU A 205 8.81 -25.06 -9.95
N HIS A 206 8.16 -24.98 -11.12
CA HIS A 206 7.56 -26.14 -11.81
C HIS A 206 6.41 -26.82 -11.05
N GLY A 207 5.89 -26.19 -9.99
CA GLY A 207 4.73 -26.65 -9.23
C GLY A 207 5.03 -27.78 -8.25
N LEU A 208 6.31 -28.03 -7.93
CA LEU A 208 6.70 -29.01 -6.94
C LEU A 208 6.43 -28.50 -5.52
N THR A 209 5.75 -29.29 -4.71
CA THR A 209 5.47 -28.98 -3.30
C THR A 209 6.27 -29.89 -2.36
N LEU A 210 6.98 -29.31 -1.38
CA LEU A 210 7.69 -30.07 -0.33
C LEU A 210 6.97 -29.90 1.02
N ARG A 211 6.48 -30.99 1.60
CA ARG A 211 5.89 -30.97 2.94
C ARG A 211 6.94 -31.31 3.98
N LEU A 212 7.40 -30.30 4.71
CA LEU A 212 8.52 -30.42 5.65
C LEU A 212 8.05 -30.88 7.04
N GLY A 213 6.84 -30.49 7.42
CA GLY A 213 6.35 -30.68 8.78
C GLY A 213 6.83 -29.57 9.71
N ARG A 214 6.74 -29.81 11.02
CA ARG A 214 7.07 -28.83 12.06
C ARG A 214 8.48 -28.99 12.63
N GLU A 215 8.96 -30.23 12.73
CA GLU A 215 10.18 -30.58 13.45
C GLU A 215 11.27 -31.05 12.50
N ASP A 216 12.54 -30.81 12.86
CA ASP A 216 13.72 -31.21 12.11
C ASP A 216 13.67 -30.84 10.62
N VAL A 217 13.03 -29.70 10.30
CA VAL A 217 12.76 -29.23 8.93
C VAL A 217 14.03 -29.25 8.08
N GLU A 218 15.11 -28.69 8.59
CA GLU A 218 16.40 -28.62 7.90
C GLU A 218 17.02 -30.01 7.67
N LYS A 219 17.00 -30.90 8.67
CA LYS A 219 17.51 -32.27 8.51
C LYS A 219 16.70 -33.07 7.49
N ARG A 220 15.39 -32.88 7.47
CA ARG A 220 14.48 -33.53 6.51
C ARG A 220 14.73 -33.03 5.09
N LEU A 221 14.93 -31.72 4.93
CA LEU A 221 15.30 -31.12 3.67
C LEU A 221 16.67 -31.62 3.20
N GLN A 222 17.68 -31.64 4.07
CA GLN A 222 19.02 -32.14 3.72
C GLN A 222 18.98 -33.58 3.22
N ARG A 223 18.26 -34.47 3.91
CA ARG A 223 18.10 -35.86 3.48
C ARG A 223 17.47 -35.98 2.09
N PHE A 224 16.51 -35.11 1.77
CA PHE A 224 15.94 -35.05 0.42
C PHE A 224 16.99 -34.64 -0.60
N LEU A 225 17.79 -33.60 -0.29
CA LEU A 225 18.84 -33.12 -1.18
C LEU A 225 19.94 -34.15 -1.43
N ASP A 226 20.31 -34.95 -0.43
CA ASP A 226 21.34 -36.00 -0.55
C ASP A 226 21.03 -37.05 -1.63
N VAL A 227 19.74 -37.26 -1.94
CA VAL A 227 19.28 -38.22 -2.95
C VAL A 227 18.66 -37.57 -4.18
N PHE A 228 18.33 -36.28 -4.14
CA PHE A 228 17.60 -35.56 -5.17
C PHE A 228 18.26 -35.68 -6.55
N ASP A 229 19.55 -35.36 -6.64
CA ASP A 229 20.30 -35.34 -7.91
C ASP A 229 20.32 -36.71 -8.59
N ARG A 230 20.36 -37.80 -7.81
CA ARG A 230 20.47 -39.16 -8.31
C ARG A 230 19.13 -39.77 -8.69
N THR A 231 18.02 -39.20 -8.24
CA THR A 231 16.69 -39.84 -8.31
C THR A 231 15.65 -39.00 -9.03
N LEU A 232 15.49 -37.74 -8.63
CA LEU A 232 14.36 -36.90 -9.03
C LEU A 232 14.75 -35.76 -9.97
N ALA A 233 16.02 -35.35 -10.01
CA ALA A 233 16.46 -34.22 -10.85
C ALA A 233 16.07 -34.37 -12.33
N GLY A 234 16.22 -35.56 -12.91
CA GLY A 234 15.84 -35.84 -14.31
C GLY A 234 14.34 -35.96 -14.56
N ARG A 235 13.51 -36.03 -13.52
CA ARG A 235 12.05 -36.27 -13.62
C ARG A 235 11.25 -35.22 -12.86
N ILE A 236 11.85 -34.07 -12.58
CA ILE A 236 11.27 -33.05 -11.69
C ILE A 236 9.89 -32.56 -12.17
N GLY A 237 9.71 -32.42 -13.48
CA GLY A 237 8.42 -32.01 -14.07
C GLY A 237 7.30 -33.05 -13.93
N GLU A 238 7.64 -34.30 -13.65
CA GLU A 238 6.67 -35.37 -13.39
C GLU A 238 6.26 -35.43 -11.91
N VAL A 239 6.96 -34.73 -11.01
CA VAL A 239 6.70 -34.76 -9.57
C VAL A 239 5.77 -33.62 -9.19
N GLU A 240 4.74 -33.93 -8.41
CA GLU A 240 3.77 -32.94 -7.91
C GLU A 240 4.07 -32.58 -6.45
N GLU A 241 4.29 -33.58 -5.59
CA GLU A 241 4.49 -33.38 -4.16
C GLU A 241 5.50 -34.37 -3.60
N VAL A 242 6.32 -33.93 -2.65
CA VAL A 242 7.19 -34.79 -1.85
C VAL A 242 6.90 -34.55 -0.37
N ASP A 243 6.52 -35.61 0.34
CA ASP A 243 6.26 -35.55 1.78
C ASP A 243 7.46 -36.02 2.60
N LEU A 244 8.15 -35.05 3.21
CA LEU A 244 9.37 -35.25 3.98
C LEU A 244 9.11 -35.52 5.47
N ARG A 245 7.84 -35.64 5.89
CA ARG A 245 7.48 -35.77 7.30
C ARG A 245 7.87 -37.12 7.92
N TYR A 246 8.25 -38.10 7.11
CA TYR A 246 8.60 -39.44 7.58
C TYR A 246 10.02 -39.51 8.15
N ALA A 247 10.15 -40.16 9.31
CA ALA A 247 11.40 -40.19 10.06
C ALA A 247 12.59 -40.78 9.30
N ASN A 248 12.34 -41.78 8.44
CA ASN A 248 13.38 -42.55 7.74
C ASN A 248 13.27 -42.50 6.20
N GLY A 249 12.50 -41.57 5.65
CA GLY A 249 12.30 -41.49 4.20
C GLY A 249 11.36 -40.36 3.80
N PHE A 250 10.85 -40.44 2.58
CA PHE A 250 9.83 -39.54 2.07
C PHE A 250 8.98 -40.26 1.03
N SER A 251 7.76 -39.78 0.82
CA SER A 251 6.90 -40.24 -0.28
C SER A 251 6.91 -39.22 -1.41
N VAL A 252 6.74 -39.71 -2.63
CA VAL A 252 6.69 -38.89 -3.85
C VAL A 252 5.35 -39.13 -4.53
N ARG A 253 4.59 -38.05 -4.74
CA ARG A 253 3.39 -38.06 -5.57
C ARG A 253 3.76 -37.58 -6.97
N MET A 254 3.49 -38.44 -7.95
CA MET A 254 3.69 -38.13 -9.36
C MET A 254 2.46 -37.41 -9.90
N ARG A 255 2.67 -36.46 -10.81
CA ARG A 255 1.61 -35.76 -11.54
C ARG A 255 0.83 -36.77 -12.39
N ALA A 256 -0.49 -36.74 -12.31
CA ALA A 256 -1.33 -37.61 -13.13
C ALA A 256 -1.18 -37.24 -14.63
N VAL A 257 -0.99 -38.25 -15.49
CA VAL A 257 -0.78 -38.09 -16.95
C VAL A 257 -2.00 -37.50 -17.68
N ALA A 258 -3.11 -37.23 -16.97
CA ALA A 258 -4.33 -36.68 -17.54
C ALA A 258 -4.19 -35.21 -18.00
N ASP A 259 -3.33 -34.41 -17.38
CA ASP A 259 -3.20 -32.98 -17.70
C ASP A 259 -2.37 -32.69 -18.97
N ALA A 260 -1.51 -33.64 -19.37
CA ALA A 260 -0.73 -33.52 -20.61
C ALA A 260 -1.61 -33.63 -21.88
N LYS A 261 -2.75 -34.34 -21.79
CA LYS A 261 -3.65 -34.54 -22.93
C LYS A 261 -4.59 -33.35 -23.17
N THR A 262 -4.89 -32.59 -22.11
CA THR A 262 -5.74 -31.39 -22.18
C THR A 262 -5.00 -30.22 -22.82
N LEU A 263 -3.70 -30.07 -22.54
CA LEU A 263 -2.82 -29.12 -23.22
C LEU A 263 -2.68 -29.45 -24.72
N SER A 264 -2.48 -30.73 -25.06
CA SER A 264 -2.48 -31.20 -26.45
C SER A 264 -3.80 -30.89 -27.17
N ARG A 265 -4.96 -31.04 -26.52
CA ARG A 265 -6.26 -30.71 -27.13
C ARG A 265 -6.50 -29.21 -27.26
N ALA A 266 -6.02 -28.40 -26.32
CA ALA A 266 -6.12 -26.94 -26.41
C ALA A 266 -5.22 -26.40 -27.54
N ASP A 267 -4.02 -26.95 -27.69
CA ASP A 267 -3.10 -26.63 -28.79
C ASP A 267 -3.57 -27.18 -30.14
N GLU A 268 -4.14 -28.39 -30.16
CA GLU A 268 -4.77 -29.00 -31.35
C GLU A 268 -6.04 -28.22 -31.76
N SER A 269 -6.85 -27.75 -30.81
CA SER A 269 -7.99 -26.87 -31.09
C SER A 269 -7.56 -25.49 -31.58
N ARG A 270 -6.38 -25.01 -31.18
CA ARG A 270 -5.79 -23.74 -31.64
C ARG A 270 -5.16 -23.88 -33.04
N MET A 271 -4.60 -25.05 -33.37
CA MET A 271 -4.17 -25.40 -34.73
C MET A 271 -5.37 -25.54 -35.67
N LEU A 272 -6.43 -26.25 -35.26
CA LEU A 272 -7.66 -26.41 -36.05
C LEU A 272 -8.46 -25.10 -36.22
N ALA A 273 -8.33 -24.16 -35.29
CA ALA A 273 -8.92 -22.82 -35.43
C ALA A 273 -8.16 -21.91 -36.43
N THR A 274 -6.95 -22.30 -36.87
CA THR A 274 -6.17 -21.54 -37.86
C THR A 274 -6.34 -22.09 -39.29
N GLU A 275 -6.85 -23.32 -39.45
CA GLU A 275 -7.12 -23.93 -40.76
C GLU A 275 -8.53 -23.61 -41.34
N GLY A 276 -9.33 -22.79 -40.65
CA GLY A 276 -10.70 -22.46 -41.03
C GLY A 276 -10.89 -21.20 -41.91
N THR A 277 -9.82 -20.66 -42.50
CA THR A 277 -9.92 -19.48 -43.40
C THR A 277 -9.12 -19.71 -44.68
N GLU A 278 -9.63 -20.56 -45.57
CA GLU A 278 -9.28 -20.50 -46.99
C GLU A 278 -10.04 -19.34 -47.65
N HIS A 279 -9.32 -18.24 -47.89
CA HIS A 279 -9.63 -17.27 -48.94
C HIS A 279 -8.66 -17.52 -50.10
N THR A 280 -9.21 -17.70 -51.29
CA THR A 280 -8.51 -17.92 -52.56
C THR A 280 -7.50 -16.82 -52.89
N GLU A 281 -6.26 -17.18 -53.20
CA GLU A 281 -5.48 -16.75 -54.39
C GLU A 281 -3.97 -17.04 -54.28
N GLY A 282 -3.35 -17.53 -55.37
CA GLY A 282 -2.04 -17.01 -55.83
C GLY A 282 -0.73 -17.73 -55.43
N LYS A 283 -0.29 -18.64 -56.32
CA LYS A 283 1.09 -18.98 -56.75
C LYS A 283 2.35 -18.55 -55.95
N HIS A 284 3.24 -19.56 -55.85
CA HIS A 284 4.72 -19.57 -55.81
C HIS A 284 5.47 -19.62 -54.46
N GLY A 285 6.28 -20.69 -54.31
CA GLY A 285 7.61 -20.64 -53.69
C GLY A 285 7.84 -21.61 -52.53
N LEU A 286 8.62 -22.67 -52.76
CA LEU A 286 9.16 -23.54 -51.72
C LEU A 286 9.98 -22.75 -50.68
N ARG A 287 9.79 -23.02 -49.38
CA ARG A 287 10.91 -22.98 -48.42
C ARG A 287 10.69 -23.83 -47.17
N ALA A 288 11.81 -24.34 -46.69
CA ALA A 288 11.99 -25.48 -45.80
C ALA A 288 11.46 -25.30 -44.37
N VAL A 289 11.02 -26.43 -43.82
CA VAL A 289 10.69 -26.67 -42.42
C VAL A 289 11.98 -26.61 -41.59
N ASN A 290 12.02 -25.74 -40.59
CA ASN A 290 13.03 -25.81 -39.52
C ASN A 290 12.30 -26.12 -38.21
N ALA A 291 12.40 -27.38 -37.78
CA ALA A 291 11.93 -27.85 -36.49
C ALA A 291 12.86 -27.30 -35.40
N GLY A 292 12.48 -26.18 -34.80
CA GLY A 292 13.08 -25.68 -33.57
C GLY A 292 12.31 -26.21 -32.37
N VAL A 293 12.92 -27.10 -31.61
CA VAL A 293 12.43 -27.54 -30.29
C VAL A 293 12.49 -26.34 -29.34
N SER A 294 11.33 -25.76 -29.01
CA SER A 294 11.22 -24.80 -27.90
C SER A 294 10.95 -25.55 -26.60
N PRO A 295 11.75 -25.38 -25.53
CA PRO A 295 11.39 -25.89 -24.22
C PRO A 295 10.18 -25.11 -23.70
N CYS A 296 9.06 -25.82 -23.50
CA CYS A 296 7.86 -25.27 -22.89
C CYS A 296 8.15 -24.95 -21.41
N VAL A 297 8.48 -23.71 -21.13
CA VAL A 297 8.43 -23.15 -19.77
C VAL A 297 6.95 -22.99 -19.45
N ILE A 298 6.40 -23.87 -18.61
CA ILE A 298 5.03 -23.70 -18.09
C ILE A 298 5.09 -22.56 -17.06
N PRO A 299 4.47 -21.40 -17.29
CA PRO A 299 4.34 -20.39 -16.25
C PRO A 299 3.40 -20.95 -15.18
N TYR A 300 3.94 -21.34 -14.03
CA TYR A 300 3.12 -21.68 -12.88
C TYR A 300 2.56 -20.39 -12.30
N ASP A 301 1.25 -20.19 -12.47
CA ASP A 301 0.56 -18.98 -12.05
C ASP A 301 0.44 -18.97 -10.51
N ILE A 302 1.26 -18.15 -9.86
CA ILE A 302 1.19 -17.87 -8.41
C ILE A 302 -0.23 -17.43 -7.99
N LYS A 303 -1.07 -16.96 -8.92
CA LYS A 303 -2.46 -16.57 -8.64
C LYS A 303 -3.34 -17.73 -8.16
N HIS A 304 -3.16 -18.95 -8.66
CA HIS A 304 -3.95 -20.09 -8.17
C HIS A 304 -3.57 -20.45 -6.73
N PHE A 305 -2.28 -20.36 -6.39
CA PHE A 305 -1.80 -20.44 -5.02
C PHE A 305 -2.50 -19.33 -4.21
N VAL A 306 -2.32 -18.05 -4.54
CA VAL A 306 -2.96 -16.91 -3.84
C VAL A 306 -4.48 -17.06 -3.66
N SER A 307 -5.20 -17.63 -4.63
CA SER A 307 -6.67 -17.78 -4.60
C SER A 307 -7.21 -18.85 -3.64
N GLU A 308 -6.46 -19.94 -3.40
CA GLU A 308 -6.86 -20.96 -2.41
C GLU A 308 -6.72 -20.46 -0.95
N PHE A 309 -6.13 -19.27 -0.75
CA PHE A 309 -5.88 -18.65 0.55
C PHE A 309 -6.89 -17.57 0.96
N SER A 310 -7.89 -17.27 0.13
CA SER A 310 -9.00 -16.42 0.55
C SER A 310 -9.92 -17.21 1.48
N VAL A 311 -9.62 -17.19 2.79
CA VAL A 311 -10.67 -17.40 3.80
C VAL A 311 -11.80 -16.41 3.47
N PRO A 312 -13.08 -16.79 3.42
CA PRO A 312 -14.15 -15.81 3.21
C PRO A 312 -13.97 -14.72 4.26
N SER A 313 -13.78 -13.49 3.78
CA SER A 313 -13.54 -12.31 4.59
C SER A 313 -14.52 -12.32 5.76
N VAL A 314 -14.01 -12.60 6.97
CA VAL A 314 -14.77 -12.26 8.17
C VAL A 314 -14.78 -10.75 8.15
N ALA A 315 -15.92 -10.17 7.74
CA ALA A 315 -16.15 -8.75 7.76
C ALA A 315 -15.75 -8.21 9.14
N LYS A 316 -14.57 -7.60 9.25
CA LYS A 316 -14.19 -6.80 10.41
C LYS A 316 -15.05 -5.54 10.33
N ILE A 317 -16.21 -5.60 10.96
CA ILE A 317 -17.06 -4.44 11.18
C ILE A 317 -16.29 -3.54 12.15
N TYR A 318 -15.71 -2.46 11.64
CA TYR A 318 -15.30 -1.33 12.47
C TYR A 318 -16.58 -0.64 12.95
N THR A 319 -16.98 -0.92 14.19
CA THR A 319 -18.05 -0.17 14.85
C THR A 319 -17.56 1.26 15.12
N ARG A 320 -18.01 2.20 14.29
CA ARG A 320 -17.94 3.63 14.56
C ARG A 320 -18.85 3.91 15.76
N HIS A 321 -18.25 4.25 16.90
CA HIS A 321 -18.96 4.68 18.09
C HIS A 321 -19.72 5.99 17.80
N GLN A 322 -21.05 5.92 17.71
CA GLN A 322 -21.93 7.07 17.98
C GLN A 322 -23.34 6.57 18.35
N GLY A 323 -23.71 6.80 19.61
CA GLY A 323 -25.10 7.00 20.07
C GLY A 323 -26.06 5.81 20.04
N ASP A 324 -26.34 5.30 21.25
CA ASP A 324 -27.58 4.68 21.72
C ASP A 324 -28.22 3.44 21.06
N SER A 325 -28.57 2.53 21.96
CA SER A 325 -29.54 1.42 21.86
C SER A 325 -28.98 0.07 21.41
N ALA A 326 -28.82 -0.79 22.41
CA ALA A 326 -28.54 -2.21 22.30
C ALA A 326 -29.62 -2.95 21.49
N LEU A 327 -29.19 -3.84 20.60
CA LEU A 327 -29.93 -5.06 20.30
C LEU A 327 -28.95 -6.19 19.98
N VAL A 328 -28.96 -7.19 20.86
CA VAL A 328 -28.25 -8.45 20.75
C VAL A 328 -28.91 -9.29 19.66
N ALA A 329 -28.14 -9.77 18.69
CA ALA A 329 -28.55 -10.86 17.81
C ALA A 329 -27.40 -11.88 17.72
N MET A 330 -27.56 -12.97 18.48
CA MET A 330 -26.86 -14.24 18.27
C MET A 330 -27.53 -15.03 17.15
N ILE A 331 -26.79 -16.05 16.66
CA ILE A 331 -27.19 -17.21 15.83
C ILE A 331 -26.92 -17.03 14.32
N SER A 332 -25.96 -17.77 13.78
CA SER A 332 -26.28 -19.10 13.20
C SER A 332 -25.02 -19.86 12.75
N ILE A 333 -24.97 -21.13 13.15
CA ILE A 333 -23.99 -22.14 12.74
C ILE A 333 -24.42 -22.62 11.36
N ALA A 334 -23.57 -22.48 10.34
CA ALA A 334 -23.80 -23.09 9.04
C ALA A 334 -22.99 -24.39 8.94
N THR A 335 -23.68 -25.49 9.19
CA THR A 335 -23.28 -26.85 8.82
C THR A 335 -23.24 -26.94 7.29
N PHE A 336 -22.10 -27.32 6.71
CA PHE A 336 -21.96 -27.54 5.28
C PHE A 336 -22.23 -29.01 4.98
N GLU A 337 -23.45 -29.31 4.51
CA GLU A 337 -23.87 -30.63 4.04
C GLU A 337 -23.72 -30.66 2.52
N GLY A 338 -22.65 -31.33 2.04
CA GLY A 338 -22.36 -31.47 0.61
C GLY A 338 -22.78 -32.85 0.11
N GLU A 339 -23.88 -32.90 -0.64
CA GLU A 339 -24.44 -34.10 -1.24
C GLU A 339 -23.68 -34.48 -2.52
N LYS A 340 -23.09 -35.68 -2.55
CA LYS A 340 -22.66 -36.32 -3.81
C LYS A 340 -22.86 -37.83 -3.72
N ASN A 341 -23.69 -38.37 -4.60
CA ASN A 341 -23.99 -39.78 -4.82
C ASN A 341 -24.81 -40.52 -3.75
N GLY A 342 -26.00 -40.02 -3.44
CA GLY A 342 -27.19 -40.87 -3.27
C GLY A 342 -27.14 -42.00 -2.21
N GLN A 343 -26.37 -41.87 -1.13
CA GLN A 343 -26.46 -42.77 0.02
C GLN A 343 -26.22 -42.01 1.32
N LYS A 344 -27.27 -41.89 2.14
CA LYS A 344 -27.21 -41.42 3.53
C LYS A 344 -26.83 -42.57 4.44
N VAL A 345 -25.82 -42.39 5.29
CA VAL A 345 -25.67 -43.20 6.51
C VAL A 345 -25.17 -42.32 7.66
N GLY A 346 -26.02 -42.23 8.70
CA GLY A 346 -25.68 -42.14 10.14
C GLY A 346 -24.78 -41.03 10.63
#